data_AF-A0A8T0DX53-F1
#
_entry.id   AF-A0A8T0DX53-F1
#
_cell.length_a   1.000
_cell.length_b   1.000
_cell.length_c   1.000
_cell.angle_alpha   90.00
_cell.angle_beta   90.00
_cell.angle_gamma   90.00
#
_symmetry.space_group_name_H-M   'P 1'
#
loop_
_entity.id
_entity.type
_entity.pdbx_description
1 polymer ?
#
loop_
_entity_poly.entity_id
_entity_poly.type
_entity_poly.pdbx_seq_one_letter_code
_entity_poly.pdbx_strand_id
1 'polypeptide(L)'
;MIPPDLEFLAEDELIQIVPRFKMEPIQLLPYSVGPFYPNVPVAVPLWVASYLKKQRKCRILPPDWLTLDTLKKCKEAEDTNAGCTPPPHRKYAEIATFMLQYAPDDIEHPESIRTVVRDLLDIRVGKLVASVSGFMDSGALVAGVTKLTTMELATLSTLLLKTLDQLTVLRRSTPKPTESLRINRVHIPTSLRH
;
A
#
# COMPACT_ATOMS: atom_id res chain seq x y z
N MET A 1 -6.44 8.40 -5.76
CA MET A 1 -6.94 8.23 -4.39
C MET A 1 -5.94 8.87 -3.46
N ILE A 2 -6.44 9.66 -2.52
CA ILE A 2 -5.61 10.27 -1.46
C ILE A 2 -5.70 9.44 -0.18
N PRO A 3 -4.75 9.57 0.76
CA PRO A 3 -4.76 8.77 2.01
C PRO A 3 -6.10 8.80 2.79
N PRO A 4 -6.81 9.94 2.90
CA PRO A 4 -8.12 9.97 3.56
C PRO A 4 -9.18 9.09 2.88
N ASP A 5 -9.17 8.99 1.54
CA ASP A 5 -10.11 8.11 0.81
C ASP A 5 -9.84 6.64 1.18
N LEU A 6 -8.58 6.28 1.37
CA LEU A 6 -8.19 4.91 1.72
C LEU A 6 -8.55 4.57 3.16
N GLU A 7 -8.40 5.52 4.09
CA GLU A 7 -8.88 5.37 5.46
C GLU A 7 -10.39 5.13 5.47
N PHE A 8 -11.16 5.92 4.72
CA PHE A 8 -12.60 5.72 4.56
C PHE A 8 -12.93 4.34 3.99
N LEU A 9 -12.24 3.90 2.94
CA LEU A 9 -12.44 2.56 2.35
C LEU A 9 -11.97 1.40 3.25
N ALA A 10 -11.10 1.68 4.22
CA ALA A 10 -10.72 0.70 5.22
C ALA A 10 -11.80 0.52 6.29
N GLU A 11 -12.73 1.47 6.44
CA GLU A 11 -13.76 1.40 7.48
C GLU A 11 -14.70 0.19 7.35
N ASP A 12 -14.85 -0.34 6.14
CA ASP A 12 -15.63 -1.54 5.85
C ASP A 12 -14.91 -2.85 6.21
N GLU A 13 -13.63 -2.79 6.61
CA GLU A 13 -12.90 -3.97 7.09
C GLU A 13 -13.52 -4.49 8.39
N LEU A 14 -13.66 -5.81 8.47
CA LEU A 14 -14.22 -6.47 9.63
C LEU A 14 -13.16 -6.63 10.72
N ILE A 15 -13.52 -6.25 11.94
CA ILE A 15 -12.72 -6.45 13.14
C ILE A 15 -13.55 -7.10 14.24
N GLN A 16 -12.87 -7.83 15.13
CA GLN A 16 -13.54 -8.46 16.25
C GLN A 16 -13.71 -7.46 17.41
N ILE A 17 -14.91 -7.45 17.99
CA ILE A 17 -15.20 -6.72 19.21
C ILE A 17 -15.82 -7.66 20.25
N VAL A 18 -15.66 -7.32 21.52
CA VAL A 18 -16.35 -7.93 22.65
C VAL A 18 -17.36 -6.92 23.21
N PRO A 19 -18.66 -7.07 22.90
CA PRO A 19 -19.69 -6.15 23.38
C PRO A 19 -20.01 -6.39 24.86
N ARG A 20 -20.52 -5.35 25.51
CA ARG A 20 -20.94 -5.35 26.93
C ARG A 20 -22.46 -5.27 27.08
N PHE A 21 -23.18 -5.47 25.99
CA PHE A 21 -24.63 -5.32 25.91
C PHE A 21 -25.23 -6.45 25.09
N LYS A 22 -26.54 -6.66 25.27
CA LYS A 22 -27.33 -7.61 24.49
C LYS A 22 -28.16 -6.85 23.46
N MET A 23 -28.15 -7.29 22.21
CA MET A 23 -28.97 -6.73 21.14
C MET A 23 -29.14 -7.74 20.00
N GLU A 24 -30.32 -7.75 19.41
CA GLU A 24 -30.62 -8.53 18.20
C GLU A 24 -29.80 -8.01 16.99
N PRO A 25 -29.60 -8.84 15.95
CA PRO A 25 -28.85 -8.43 14.78
C PRO A 25 -29.51 -7.24 14.07
N ILE A 26 -28.70 -6.29 13.64
CA ILE A 26 -29.15 -5.14 12.86
C ILE A 26 -28.86 -5.43 11.39
N GLN A 27 -29.88 -5.36 10.54
CA GLN A 27 -29.70 -5.33 9.10
C GLN A 27 -29.21 -3.94 8.66
N LEU A 28 -27.98 -3.88 8.18
CA LEU A 28 -27.46 -2.76 7.41
C LEU A 28 -27.49 -3.16 5.94
N LEU A 29 -27.63 -2.21 5.03
CA LEU A 29 -27.47 -2.52 3.61
C LEU A 29 -25.98 -2.32 3.27
N PRO A 30 -25.23 -3.35 2.83
CA PRO A 30 -25.61 -4.71 2.39
C PRO A 30 -25.42 -5.87 3.42
N TYR A 31 -25.04 -5.61 4.67
CA TYR A 31 -24.66 -6.64 5.64
C TYR A 31 -25.47 -6.61 6.95
N SER A 32 -25.67 -7.77 7.58
CA SER A 32 -26.18 -7.81 8.96
C SER A 32 -25.04 -7.83 9.96
N VAL A 33 -25.14 -7.03 11.03
CA VAL A 33 -24.17 -7.03 12.15
C VAL A 33 -24.84 -7.51 13.43
N GLY A 34 -24.11 -8.30 14.23
CA GLY A 34 -24.66 -8.99 15.39
C GLY A 34 -25.18 -10.40 15.06
N PRO A 35 -25.93 -11.06 15.97
CA PRO A 35 -26.39 -10.59 17.28
C PRO A 35 -25.24 -10.20 18.22
N PHE A 36 -25.53 -9.30 19.16
CA PHE A 36 -24.60 -8.88 20.19
C PHE A 36 -24.96 -9.54 21.52
N TYR A 37 -24.03 -10.29 22.09
CA TYR A 37 -24.16 -10.85 23.43
C TYR A 37 -23.00 -10.41 24.31
N PRO A 38 -23.25 -10.02 25.58
CA PRO A 38 -22.18 -9.61 26.48
C PRO A 38 -21.07 -10.65 26.56
N ASN A 39 -19.82 -10.19 26.43
CA ASN A 39 -18.60 -11.01 26.51
C ASN A 39 -18.44 -12.08 25.42
N VAL A 40 -19.22 -12.03 24.34
CA VAL A 40 -19.08 -12.92 23.18
C VAL A 40 -18.48 -12.15 22.00
N PRO A 41 -17.31 -12.55 21.48
CA PRO A 41 -16.70 -11.89 20.33
C PRO A 41 -17.61 -11.88 19.10
N VAL A 42 -17.70 -10.75 18.40
CA VAL A 42 -18.47 -10.60 17.17
C VAL A 42 -17.69 -9.74 16.17
N ALA A 43 -17.73 -10.12 14.89
CA ALA A 43 -17.10 -9.36 13.82
C ALA A 43 -18.02 -8.22 13.35
N VAL A 44 -17.50 -7.01 13.30
CA VAL A 44 -18.21 -5.81 12.82
C VAL A 44 -17.28 -4.94 11.98
N PRO A 45 -17.79 -4.12 11.06
CA PRO A 45 -16.99 -3.11 10.37
C PRO A 45 -16.30 -2.15 11.35
N LEU A 46 -15.14 -1.62 10.97
CA LEU A 46 -14.40 -0.64 11.79
C LEU A 46 -15.28 0.55 12.17
N TRP A 47 -16.07 1.10 11.26
CA TRP A 47 -16.94 2.24 11.58
C TRP A 47 -17.94 1.90 12.70
N VAL A 48 -18.51 0.69 12.70
CA VAL A 48 -19.40 0.19 13.76
C VAL A 48 -18.62 0.04 15.07
N ALA A 49 -17.42 -0.55 15.00
CA ALA A 49 -16.55 -0.71 16.15
C ALA A 49 -16.23 0.64 16.81
N SER A 50 -15.87 1.66 16.02
CA SER A 50 -15.58 3.02 16.53
C SER A 50 -16.79 3.63 17.22
N TYR A 51 -17.98 3.45 16.65
CA TYR A 51 -19.22 3.98 17.18
C TYR A 51 -19.55 3.35 18.54
N LEU A 52 -19.48 2.02 18.64
CA LEU A 52 -19.74 1.29 19.88
C LEU A 52 -18.66 1.56 20.95
N LYS A 53 -17.40 1.72 20.55
CA LYS A 53 -16.28 2.06 21.43
C LYS A 53 -16.44 3.46 22.04
N LYS A 54 -16.82 4.47 21.26
CA LYS A 54 -17.13 5.83 21.75
C LYS A 54 -18.23 5.83 22.81
N GLN A 55 -19.21 4.93 22.69
CA GLN A 55 -20.27 4.72 23.68
C GLN A 55 -19.86 3.83 24.86
N ARG A 56 -18.60 3.37 24.94
CA ARG A 56 -18.08 2.45 25.97
C ARG A 56 -18.83 1.11 26.03
N LYS A 57 -19.46 0.70 24.93
CA LYS A 57 -20.29 -0.50 24.82
C LYS A 57 -19.53 -1.75 24.38
N CYS A 58 -18.28 -1.62 23.94
CA CYS A 58 -17.45 -2.75 23.57
C CYS A 58 -15.98 -2.52 23.92
N ARG A 59 -15.24 -3.63 23.97
CA ARG A 59 -13.79 -3.67 23.82
C ARG A 59 -13.49 -4.11 22.39
N ILE A 60 -12.59 -3.43 21.70
CA ILE A 60 -12.14 -3.87 20.38
C ILE A 60 -10.98 -4.86 20.58
N LEU A 61 -10.94 -5.94 19.82
CA LEU A 61 -9.83 -6.89 19.86
C LEU A 61 -8.80 -6.50 18.79
N PRO A 62 -7.52 -6.29 19.17
CA PRO A 62 -6.48 -6.05 18.18
C PRO A 62 -6.29 -7.31 17.31
N PRO A 63 -6.12 -7.18 15.98
CA PRO A 63 -5.77 -8.29 15.11
C PRO A 63 -4.43 -8.91 15.53
N ASP A 64 -4.26 -10.22 15.28
CA ASP A 64 -3.06 -10.97 15.68
C ASP A 64 -1.75 -10.40 15.09
N TRP A 65 -1.83 -9.76 13.92
CA TRP A 65 -0.67 -9.14 13.28
C TRP A 65 -0.30 -7.78 13.88
N LEU A 66 -1.20 -7.13 14.63
CA LEU A 66 -1.00 -5.82 15.26
C LEU A 66 -0.39 -6.00 16.67
N THR A 67 0.67 -6.80 16.75
CA THR A 67 1.47 -6.95 17.96
C THR A 67 2.88 -6.40 17.70
N LEU A 68 3.53 -5.95 18.75
CA LEU A 68 4.85 -5.34 18.64
C LEU A 68 5.88 -6.35 18.07
N ASP A 69 5.79 -7.62 18.48
CA ASP A 69 6.72 -8.67 18.03
C ASP A 69 6.53 -9.02 16.55
N THR A 70 5.29 -9.15 16.08
CA THR A 70 5.01 -9.43 14.66
C THR A 70 5.44 -8.28 13.77
N LEU A 71 5.13 -7.04 14.18
CA LEU A 71 5.48 -5.85 13.41
C LEU A 71 7.00 -5.63 13.34
N LYS A 72 7.74 -5.89 14.43
CA LYS A 72 9.21 -5.85 14.41
C LYS A 72 9.79 -6.87 13.46
N LYS A 73 9.30 -8.12 13.48
CA LYS A 73 9.73 -9.17 12.53
C LYS A 73 9.45 -8.76 11.08
N CYS A 74 8.29 -8.18 10.80
CA CYS A 74 7.97 -7.65 9.48
C CYS A 74 8.92 -6.53 9.06
N LYS A 75 9.26 -5.61 9.98
CA LYS A 75 10.24 -4.54 9.73
C LYS A 75 11.63 -5.09 9.46
N GLU A 76 12.13 -6.03 10.26
CA GLU A 76 13.44 -6.67 10.07
C GLU A 76 13.54 -7.41 8.74
N ALA A 77 12.48 -8.14 8.35
CA ALA A 77 12.40 -8.77 7.04
C ALA A 77 12.44 -7.72 5.92
N GLU A 78 11.72 -6.61 6.10
CA GLU A 78 11.76 -5.50 5.17
C GLU A 78 13.17 -4.89 5.07
N ASP A 79 13.88 -4.67 6.16
CA ASP A 79 15.25 -4.13 6.12
C ASP A 79 16.24 -5.09 5.41
N THR A 80 16.04 -6.39 5.55
CA THR A 80 16.95 -7.42 5.01
C THR A 80 16.74 -7.66 3.51
N ASN A 81 15.51 -7.53 3.02
CA ASN A 81 15.17 -7.83 1.63
C ASN A 81 15.36 -6.62 0.71
N ALA A 82 15.96 -6.81 -0.46
CA ALA A 82 16.10 -5.72 -1.45
C ALA A 82 14.75 -5.23 -1.99
N GLY A 83 13.77 -6.14 -2.18
CA GLY A 83 12.42 -5.80 -2.62
C GLY A 83 11.40 -5.78 -1.48
N CYS A 84 10.17 -5.38 -1.78
CA CYS A 84 9.10 -5.36 -0.78
C CYS A 84 8.70 -6.76 -0.32
N THR A 85 8.61 -6.97 1.00
CA THR A 85 8.11 -8.23 1.58
C THR A 85 6.58 -8.24 1.61
N PRO A 86 5.91 -9.39 1.83
CA PRO A 86 4.47 -9.40 2.04
C PRO A 86 4.10 -8.56 3.28
N PRO A 87 3.16 -7.59 3.17
CA PRO A 87 2.75 -6.79 4.31
C PRO A 87 1.98 -7.64 5.34
N PRO A 88 1.93 -7.23 6.62
CA PRO A 88 1.19 -7.95 7.66
C PRO A 88 -0.29 -8.12 7.32
N HIS A 89 -0.87 -7.08 6.71
CA HIS A 89 -2.23 -7.06 6.19
C HIS A 89 -2.31 -6.13 4.98
N ARG A 90 -3.30 -6.33 4.09
CA ARG A 90 -3.46 -5.51 2.88
C ARG A 90 -3.70 -4.03 3.16
N LYS A 91 -4.38 -3.74 4.29
CA LYS A 91 -4.72 -2.41 4.80
C LYS A 91 -4.13 -2.17 6.20
N TYR A 92 -2.89 -2.62 6.43
CA TYR A 92 -2.30 -2.61 7.77
C TYR A 92 -2.14 -1.18 8.32
N ALA A 93 -1.81 -0.20 7.46
CA ALA A 93 -1.60 1.18 7.87
C ALA A 93 -2.92 1.82 8.31
N GLU A 94 -3.98 1.63 7.54
CA GLU A 94 -5.31 2.16 7.81
C GLU A 94 -5.90 1.55 9.10
N ILE A 95 -5.84 0.22 9.24
CA ILE A 95 -6.33 -0.46 10.44
C ILE A 95 -5.51 -0.07 11.68
N ALA A 96 -4.18 0.03 11.56
CA ALA A 96 -3.34 0.45 12.69
C ALA A 96 -3.66 1.89 13.12
N THR A 97 -3.77 2.82 12.16
CA THR A 97 -4.17 4.22 12.43
C THR A 97 -5.52 4.28 13.14
N PHE A 98 -6.52 3.55 12.63
CA PHE A 98 -7.84 3.47 13.24
C PHE A 98 -7.77 2.97 14.70
N MET A 99 -7.07 1.87 14.93
CA MET A 99 -6.98 1.23 16.25
C MET A 99 -6.26 2.11 17.26
N LEU A 100 -5.14 2.73 16.84
CA LEU A 100 -4.38 3.66 17.67
C LEU A 100 -5.13 4.97 17.97
N GLN A 101 -6.12 5.33 17.15
CA GLN A 101 -6.95 6.51 17.35
C GLN A 101 -8.15 6.23 18.27
N TYR A 102 -8.87 5.14 18.03
CA TYR A 102 -10.16 4.89 18.70
C TYR A 102 -10.09 3.87 19.85
N ALA A 103 -9.08 3.00 19.87
CA ALA A 103 -8.95 1.94 20.86
C ALA A 103 -7.50 1.77 21.39
N PRO A 104 -6.76 2.85 21.71
CA PRO A 104 -5.40 2.73 22.23
C PRO A 104 -5.34 1.98 23.58
N ASP A 105 -6.44 2.01 24.35
CA ASP A 105 -6.60 1.29 25.62
C ASP A 105 -6.78 -0.23 25.46
N ASP A 106 -7.12 -0.69 24.25
CA ASP A 106 -7.28 -2.11 23.94
C ASP A 106 -5.98 -2.74 23.37
N ILE A 107 -4.93 -1.93 23.20
CA ILE A 107 -3.66 -2.31 22.55
C ILE A 107 -2.51 -2.24 23.56
N GLU A 108 -1.63 -3.23 23.51
CA GLU A 108 -0.40 -3.22 24.29
C GLU A 108 0.65 -2.31 23.64
N HIS A 109 1.23 -1.38 24.41
CA HIS A 109 2.27 -0.45 23.95
C HIS A 109 1.91 0.34 22.67
N PRO A 110 0.81 1.11 22.65
CA PRO A 110 0.28 1.76 21.45
C PRO A 110 1.28 2.70 20.77
N GLU A 111 2.06 3.47 21.53
CA GLU A 111 3.05 4.40 20.95
C GLU A 111 4.23 3.69 20.28
N SER A 112 4.64 2.53 20.82
CA SER A 112 5.66 1.70 20.17
C SER A 112 5.13 1.12 18.87
N ILE A 113 3.89 0.62 18.85
CA ILE A 113 3.24 0.13 17.63
C ILE A 113 3.11 1.25 16.59
N ARG A 114 2.67 2.45 16.99
CA ARG A 114 2.59 3.63 16.12
C ARG A 114 3.92 3.91 15.42
N THR A 115 5.02 3.86 16.18
CA THR A 115 6.36 4.10 15.65
C THR A 115 6.77 3.01 14.65
N VAL A 116 6.60 1.73 15.01
CA VAL A 116 7.00 0.62 14.13
C VAL A 116 6.18 0.59 12.84
N VAL A 117 4.87 0.85 12.90
CA VAL A 117 4.00 0.91 11.72
C VAL A 117 4.43 2.03 10.78
N ARG A 118 4.75 3.22 11.32
CA ARG A 118 5.25 4.34 10.52
C ARG A 118 6.58 4.01 9.87
N ASP A 119 7.54 3.50 10.65
CA ASP A 119 8.86 3.12 10.13
C ASP A 119 8.74 2.06 9.01
N LEU A 120 7.87 1.06 9.19
CA LEU A 120 7.61 0.04 8.19
C LEU A 120 7.04 0.64 6.90
N LEU A 121 6.08 1.56 7.01
CA LEU A 121 5.52 2.28 5.86
C LEU A 121 6.61 3.09 5.14
N ASP A 122 7.43 3.83 5.89
CA ASP A 122 8.50 4.67 5.35
C ASP A 122 9.55 3.84 4.59
N ILE A 123 9.99 2.70 5.16
CA ILE A 123 10.92 1.78 4.49
C ILE A 123 10.33 1.28 3.17
N ARG A 124 9.06 0.87 3.18
CA ARG A 124 8.38 0.29 2.02
C ARG A 124 8.13 1.32 0.93
N VAL A 125 7.74 2.54 1.29
CA VAL A 125 7.65 3.67 0.35
C VAL A 125 9.04 4.02 -0.19
N GLY A 126 10.09 4.03 0.64
CA GLY A 126 11.46 4.25 0.21
C GLY A 126 11.92 3.24 -0.85
N LYS A 127 11.59 1.96 -0.67
CA LYS A 127 11.84 0.92 -1.68
C LYS A 127 11.05 1.12 -2.97
N LEU A 128 9.79 1.54 -2.86
CA LEU A 128 8.98 1.89 -4.02
C LEU A 128 9.62 3.03 -4.81
N VAL A 129 10.07 4.10 -4.13
CA VAL A 129 10.80 5.21 -4.77
C VAL A 129 12.06 4.71 -5.45
N ALA A 130 12.88 3.90 -4.78
CA ALA A 130 14.11 3.34 -5.36
C ALA A 130 13.82 2.47 -6.61
N SER A 131 12.77 1.65 -6.55
CA SER A 131 12.33 0.83 -7.69
C SER A 131 11.89 1.69 -8.87
N VAL A 132 11.23 2.82 -8.62
CA VAL A 132 10.75 3.74 -9.66
C VAL A 132 11.92 4.49 -10.29
N SER A 133 12.87 4.98 -9.49
CA SER A 133 14.07 5.63 -10.00
C SER A 133 14.87 4.69 -10.89
N GLY A 134 15.13 3.46 -10.43
CA GLY A 134 15.82 2.45 -11.24
C GLY A 134 15.06 2.08 -12.53
N PHE A 135 13.72 2.09 -12.50
CA PHE A 135 12.92 1.90 -13.70
C PHE A 135 13.11 3.04 -14.70
N MET A 136 13.09 4.30 -14.24
CA MET A 136 13.31 5.47 -15.10
C MET A 136 14.68 5.42 -15.78
N ASP A 137 15.73 5.02 -15.05
CA ASP A 137 17.10 4.92 -15.58
C ASP A 137 17.26 3.77 -16.58
N SER A 138 16.57 2.65 -16.37
CA SER A 138 16.64 1.48 -17.26
C SER A 138 16.03 1.71 -18.65
N GLY A 139 15.17 2.73 -18.80
CA GLY A 139 14.42 2.97 -20.02
C GLY A 139 13.39 1.89 -20.37
N ALA A 140 13.10 0.97 -19.44
CA ALA A 140 12.11 -0.09 -19.61
C ALA A 140 10.70 0.46 -19.84
N LEU A 141 9.83 -0.37 -20.42
CA LEU A 141 8.44 -0.01 -20.73
C LEU A 141 7.44 -0.55 -19.70
N VAL A 142 7.83 -1.58 -18.94
CA VAL A 142 6.98 -2.26 -17.97
C VAL A 142 7.77 -2.50 -16.68
N ALA A 143 7.16 -2.16 -15.54
CA ALA A 143 7.68 -2.46 -14.21
C ALA A 143 6.73 -3.42 -13.50
N GLY A 144 7.27 -4.51 -12.95
CA GLY A 144 6.54 -5.39 -12.07
C GLY A 144 6.56 -4.83 -10.65
N VAL A 145 5.40 -4.46 -10.11
CA VAL A 145 5.29 -3.97 -8.73
C VAL A 145 4.48 -4.98 -7.94
N THR A 146 5.15 -5.73 -7.06
CA THR A 146 4.52 -6.80 -6.27
C THR A 146 4.55 -6.48 -4.79
N LYS A 147 3.56 -7.01 -4.05
CA LYS A 147 3.48 -6.99 -2.58
C LYS A 147 3.38 -5.58 -1.96
N LEU A 148 2.94 -4.58 -2.70
CA LEU A 148 2.61 -3.26 -2.15
C LEU A 148 1.16 -3.17 -1.68
N THR A 149 0.91 -2.29 -0.73
CA THR A 149 -0.44 -1.89 -0.32
C THR A 149 -0.96 -0.71 -1.14
N THR A 150 -2.28 -0.51 -1.11
CA THR A 150 -2.92 0.67 -1.74
C THR A 150 -2.45 1.97 -1.13
N MET A 151 -2.22 1.99 0.20
CA MET A 151 -1.68 3.15 0.91
C MET A 151 -0.31 3.55 0.38
N GLU A 152 0.62 2.59 0.31
CA GLU A 152 1.96 2.80 -0.24
C GLU A 152 1.90 3.36 -1.68
N LEU A 153 1.10 2.74 -2.55
CA LEU A 153 0.98 3.20 -3.93
C LEU A 153 0.37 4.61 -4.04
N ALA A 154 -0.63 4.92 -3.21
CA ALA A 154 -1.30 6.21 -3.21
C ALA A 154 -0.34 7.36 -2.91
N THR A 155 0.66 7.15 -2.04
CA THR A 155 1.65 8.19 -1.68
C THR A 155 2.41 8.76 -2.87
N LEU A 156 2.70 7.93 -3.89
CA LEU A 156 3.46 8.36 -5.06
C LEU A 156 2.62 8.47 -6.34
N SER A 157 1.47 7.79 -6.41
CA SER A 157 0.68 7.62 -7.62
C SER A 157 0.41 8.92 -8.40
N THR A 158 0.06 10.00 -7.69
CA THR A 158 -0.33 11.26 -8.32
C THR A 158 0.84 11.96 -9.01
N LEU A 159 2.04 11.89 -8.41
CA LEU A 159 3.25 12.44 -8.99
C LEU A 159 3.76 11.56 -10.13
N LEU A 160 3.85 10.26 -9.87
CA LEU A 160 4.43 9.26 -10.76
C LEU A 160 3.69 9.18 -12.10
N LEU A 161 2.36 9.15 -12.06
CA LEU A 161 1.57 9.06 -13.29
C LEU A 161 1.75 10.33 -14.14
N LYS A 162 1.77 11.51 -13.50
CA LYS A 162 2.00 12.78 -14.21
C LYS A 162 3.38 12.83 -14.86
N THR A 163 4.43 12.42 -14.14
CA THR A 163 5.79 12.46 -14.68
C THR A 163 5.99 11.43 -15.78
N LEU A 164 5.45 10.22 -15.64
CA LEU A 164 5.51 9.19 -16.67
C LEU A 164 4.74 9.60 -17.92
N ASP A 165 3.55 10.21 -17.80
CA ASP A 165 2.81 10.72 -18.96
C ASP A 165 3.64 11.73 -19.75
N GLN A 166 4.27 12.70 -19.06
CA GLN A 166 5.15 13.67 -19.71
C GLN A 166 6.37 13.00 -20.37
N LEU A 167 7.00 12.04 -19.68
CA LEU A 167 8.13 11.29 -20.22
C LEU A 167 7.73 10.51 -21.48
N THR A 168 6.54 9.92 -21.52
CA THR A 168 6.05 9.19 -22.70
C THR A 168 5.81 10.14 -23.88
N VAL A 169 5.28 11.35 -23.64
CA VAL A 169 5.12 12.38 -24.67
C VAL A 169 6.48 12.79 -25.23
N LEU A 170 7.46 13.08 -24.36
CA LEU A 170 8.81 13.44 -24.76
C LEU A 170 9.47 12.33 -25.58
N ARG A 171 9.37 11.07 -25.12
CA ARG A 171 9.93 9.90 -25.81
C ARG A 171 9.30 9.63 -27.18
N ARG A 172 8.06 10.09 -27.40
CA ARG A 172 7.40 10.03 -28.72
C ARG A 172 7.81 11.17 -29.64
N SER A 173 8.12 12.34 -29.07
CA SER A 173 8.54 13.53 -29.83
C SER A 173 9.99 13.47 -30.31
N THR A 174 10.85 12.67 -29.66
CA THR A 174 12.22 12.47 -30.14
C THR A 174 12.21 11.59 -31.39
N PRO A 175 12.67 12.09 -32.56
CA PRO A 175 12.80 11.25 -33.74
C PRO A 175 13.80 10.12 -33.43
N LYS A 176 13.47 8.89 -33.84
CA LYS A 176 14.45 7.79 -33.83
C LYS A 176 15.71 8.28 -34.57
N PRO A 177 16.93 8.04 -34.07
CA PRO A 177 18.13 8.41 -34.81
C PRO A 177 18.04 7.75 -36.18
N THR A 178 17.95 8.60 -37.21
CA THR A 178 17.92 8.21 -38.60
C THR A 178 19.15 7.34 -38.82
N GLU A 179 18.94 6.07 -39.13
CA GLU A 179 19.95 5.16 -39.62
C GLU A 179 20.54 5.82 -40.87
N SER A 180 21.64 6.54 -40.69
CA SER A 180 22.28 7.30 -41.76
C SER A 180 22.79 6.29 -42.75
N LEU A 181 22.04 6.17 -43.85
CA LEU A 181 22.41 5.67 -45.16
C LEU A 181 23.90 5.32 -45.22
N ARG A 182 24.22 4.02 -45.07
CA ARG A 182 25.48 3.48 -45.58
C ARG A 182 25.46 3.73 -47.09
N ILE A 183 25.99 4.87 -47.51
CA ILE A 183 26.34 5.13 -48.89
C ILE A 183 27.43 4.11 -49.21
N ASN A 184 27.02 3.00 -49.83
CA ASN A 184 27.93 2.10 -50.51
C ASN A 184 28.73 2.95 -51.49
N ARG A 185 30.00 3.23 -51.15
CA ARG A 185 30.97 3.70 -52.13
C ARG A 185 31.09 2.58 -53.16
N VAL A 186 30.42 2.77 -54.30
CA VAL A 186 30.63 1.96 -55.50
C VAL A 186 32.11 2.05 -55.83
N HIS A 187 32.80 0.94 -55.71
CA HIS A 187 34.17 0.78 -56.15
C HIS A 187 34.15 0.85 -57.68
N ILE A 188 34.66 1.93 -58.26
CA ILE A 188 34.86 2.06 -59.71
C ILE A 188 36.16 1.32 -60.02
N PRO A 189 36.15 0.21 -60.80
CA PRO A 189 37.38 -0.41 -61.26
C PRO A 189 37.95 0.43 -62.41
N THR A 190 39.10 1.06 -62.18
CA THR A 190 39.88 1.70 -63.24
C THR A 190 40.45 0.60 -64.14
N SER A 191 39.83 0.42 -65.30
CA SER A 191 40.34 -0.38 -66.40
C SER A 191 41.64 0.20 -66.93
N LEU A 192 42.65 -0.68 -67.06
CA LEU A 192 43.83 -0.60 -67.91
C LEU A 192 43.64 0.22 -69.19
N ARG A 193 44.62 1.07 -69.52
CA ARG A 193 45.12 1.29 -70.89
C ARG A 193 46.60 1.66 -70.89
N HIS A 194 47.35 0.80 -71.60
CA HIS A 194 48.57 0.99 -72.40
C HIS A 194 49.74 1.82 -71.86
#